data_AF-A0A1V6LNZ8-F1
#
_entry.id   AF-A0A1V6LNZ8-F1
#
_cell.length_a   1.000
_cell.length_b   1.000
_cell.length_c   1.000
_cell.angle_alpha   90.00
_cell.angle_beta   90.00
_cell.angle_gamma   90.00
#
_symmetry.space_group_name_H-M   'P 1'
#
loop_
_entity.id
_entity.type
_entity.pdbx_description
1 polymer ?
#
loop_
_entity_poly.entity_id
_entity_poly.type
_entity_poly.pdbx_seq_one_letter_code
_entity_poly.pdbx_strand_id
1 'polypeptide(L)'
;MLSSFGQQNSIQNEFNIIIEKIGDLDGDGIGEKVAVYEIKDSTKYGNLRELWIFRNKNGKWIKWIKTNNVTRKSTGGEVISDTLEEIEIKNNVLSIHFYGGTNWKWVYTDKYKFQNNQFELIGYTHSNFKTCDYWDYLDFNLLTGKIILKTGYENCEKQNQKRYTEEIETFYHKGVKVTLQKRKEKEIKIVSPNGKTIYLF
;
A
#
# COMPACT_ATOMS: atom_id res chain seq x y z
N MET A 1 -53.52 22.33 -10.07
CA MET A 1 -52.22 22.68 -10.67
C MET A 1 -51.19 22.64 -9.54
N LEU A 2 -50.51 21.53 -9.24
CA LEU A 2 -49.38 20.90 -9.96
C LEU A 2 -48.23 21.85 -10.32
N SER A 3 -47.19 21.83 -9.49
CA SER A 3 -45.73 21.76 -9.77
C SER A 3 -45.00 22.29 -8.51
N SER A 4 -44.30 21.48 -7.70
CA SER A 4 -42.93 20.91 -7.89
C SER A 4 -41.96 21.99 -8.39
N PHE A 5 -40.84 22.31 -7.76
CA PHE A 5 -39.61 21.54 -7.49
C PHE A 5 -38.79 22.38 -6.47
N GLY A 6 -37.86 21.88 -5.66
CA GLY A 6 -37.23 20.58 -5.48
C GLY A 6 -36.21 20.78 -4.35
N GLN A 7 -36.22 19.91 -3.35
CA GLN A 7 -35.20 19.92 -2.30
C GLN A 7 -33.96 19.26 -2.89
N GLN A 8 -33.02 20.05 -3.39
CA GLN A 8 -31.73 19.55 -3.82
C GLN A 8 -30.91 19.29 -2.56
N ASN A 9 -31.13 18.10 -1.97
CA ASN A 9 -30.22 17.54 -0.97
C ASN A 9 -28.88 17.29 -1.66
N SER A 10 -28.00 18.29 -1.64
CA SER A 10 -26.59 18.09 -1.90
C SER A 10 -26.04 17.27 -0.74
N ILE A 11 -25.97 15.95 -0.91
CA ILE A 11 -25.04 15.14 -0.14
C ILE A 11 -23.66 15.58 -0.61
N GLN A 12 -23.11 16.64 0.00
CA GLN A 12 -21.68 16.85 -0.02
C GLN A 12 -21.10 15.66 0.71
N ASN A 13 -20.57 14.69 -0.03
CA ASN A 13 -19.70 13.68 0.57
C ASN A 13 -18.58 14.45 1.24
N GLU A 14 -18.56 14.47 2.56
CA GLU A 14 -17.47 15.08 3.33
C GLU A 14 -16.21 14.24 3.08
N PHE A 15 -15.24 14.84 2.39
CA PHE A 15 -13.93 14.26 2.14
C PHE A 15 -12.96 14.76 3.20
N ASN A 16 -12.30 13.84 3.90
CA ASN A 16 -11.19 14.16 4.77
C ASN A 16 -9.88 13.77 4.07
N ILE A 17 -8.92 14.70 3.98
CA ILE A 17 -7.58 14.38 3.49
C ILE A 17 -6.82 13.72 4.65
N ILE A 18 -6.34 12.50 4.44
CA ILE A 18 -5.58 11.73 5.43
C ILE A 18 -4.08 12.01 5.29
N ILE A 19 -3.57 11.92 4.07
CA ILE A 19 -2.18 12.21 3.72
C ILE A 19 -2.17 12.93 2.38
N GLU A 20 -1.27 13.91 2.24
CA GLU A 20 -0.96 14.58 0.97
C GLU A 20 0.55 14.69 0.78
N LYS A 21 1.04 14.44 -0.42
CA LYS A 21 2.44 14.57 -0.81
C LYS A 21 2.55 15.16 -2.21
N ILE A 22 3.58 15.99 -2.44
CA ILE A 22 3.93 16.49 -3.76
C ILE A 22 5.32 15.98 -4.12
N GLY A 23 5.49 15.53 -5.36
CA GLY A 23 6.77 15.12 -5.91
C GLY A 23 6.64 14.75 -7.38
N ASP A 24 7.74 14.82 -8.11
CA ASP A 24 7.80 14.47 -9.53
C ASP A 24 7.67 12.96 -9.70
N LEU A 25 6.53 12.49 -10.20
CA LEU A 25 6.23 11.06 -10.35
C LEU A 25 6.54 10.52 -11.74
N ASP A 26 6.49 11.37 -12.77
CA ASP A 26 6.68 10.95 -14.17
C ASP A 26 8.02 11.39 -14.78
N GLY A 27 8.82 12.14 -14.04
CA GLY A 27 10.18 12.54 -14.41
C GLY A 27 10.24 13.79 -15.31
N ASP A 28 9.15 14.54 -15.44
CA ASP A 28 9.12 15.76 -16.27
C ASP A 28 9.64 17.02 -15.55
N GLY A 29 9.99 16.89 -14.26
CA GLY A 29 10.47 17.98 -13.41
C GLY A 29 9.37 18.83 -12.77
N ILE A 30 8.09 18.52 -13.03
CA ILE A 30 6.92 19.13 -12.40
C ILE A 30 6.35 18.15 -11.37
N GLY A 31 6.08 18.63 -10.16
CA GLY A 31 5.54 17.76 -9.11
C GLY A 31 4.06 17.41 -9.33
N GLU A 32 3.74 16.12 -9.27
CA GLU A 32 2.38 15.64 -9.06
C GLU A 32 2.00 15.73 -7.59
N LYS A 33 0.69 15.90 -7.34
CA LYS A 33 0.12 15.83 -6.01
C LYS A 33 -0.57 14.48 -5.80
N VAL A 34 -0.18 13.74 -4.77
CA VAL A 34 -0.81 12.51 -4.32
C VAL A 34 -1.56 12.79 -3.02
N ALA A 35 -2.83 12.43 -2.95
CA ALA A 35 -3.61 12.56 -1.74
C ALA A 35 -4.46 11.33 -1.49
N VAL A 36 -4.54 10.90 -0.23
CA VAL A 36 -5.49 9.88 0.22
C VAL A 36 -6.66 10.58 0.87
N TYR A 37 -7.84 10.37 0.30
CA TYR A 37 -9.10 10.86 0.81
C TYR A 37 -9.83 9.75 1.55
N GLU A 38 -10.34 10.08 2.72
CA GLU A 38 -11.33 9.29 3.41
C GLU A 38 -12.72 9.86 3.10
N ILE A 39 -13.59 8.98 2.61
CA ILE A 39 -14.96 9.26 2.23
C ILE A 39 -15.83 8.67 3.34
N LYS A 40 -16.60 9.53 4.01
CA LYS A 40 -17.58 9.09 5.01
C LYS A 40 -18.62 8.20 4.33
N ASP A 41 -18.38 6.92 4.42
CA ASP A 41 -19.26 5.83 3.99
C ASP A 41 -19.24 4.87 5.17
N SER A 42 -20.15 5.10 6.11
CA SER A 42 -20.17 4.47 7.44
C SER A 42 -20.56 3.00 7.32
N THR A 43 -19.64 2.19 6.81
CA THR A 43 -19.74 0.74 6.81
C THR A 43 -19.22 0.18 8.13
N LYS A 44 -19.62 -1.05 8.49
CA LYS A 44 -19.12 -1.77 9.68
C LYS A 44 -17.59 -1.87 9.75
N TYR A 45 -16.90 -1.71 8.62
CA TYR A 45 -15.44 -1.81 8.46
C TYR A 45 -14.79 -0.45 8.18
N GLY A 46 -15.41 0.64 8.66
CA GLY A 46 -14.89 1.99 8.52
C GLY A 46 -15.18 2.63 7.16
N ASN A 47 -14.57 3.79 6.98
CA ASN A 47 -14.76 4.67 5.83
C ASN A 47 -13.98 4.16 4.60
N LEU A 48 -14.56 4.39 3.43
CA LEU A 48 -13.87 4.15 2.15
C LEU A 48 -12.68 5.12 2.04
N ARG A 49 -11.57 4.63 1.49
CA ARG A 49 -10.44 5.49 1.14
C ARG A 49 -10.11 5.42 -0.32
N GLU A 50 -9.75 6.55 -0.90
CA GLU A 50 -9.32 6.66 -2.28
C GLU A 50 -7.98 7.39 -2.35
N LEU A 51 -7.04 6.86 -3.12
CA LEU A 51 -5.83 7.57 -3.52
C LEU A 51 -6.10 8.30 -4.83
N TRP A 52 -5.89 9.61 -4.85
CA TRP A 52 -5.97 10.44 -6.04
C TRP A 52 -4.58 11.02 -6.36
N ILE A 53 -4.25 11.07 -7.64
CA ILE A 53 -3.06 11.74 -8.17
C ILE A 53 -3.53 12.87 -9.05
N PHE A 54 -2.91 14.04 -8.94
CA PHE A 54 -3.22 15.24 -9.72
C PHE A 54 -1.96 15.74 -10.43
N ARG A 55 -2.16 16.27 -11.64
CA ARG A 55 -1.15 17.04 -12.37
C ARG A 55 -1.43 18.53 -12.28
N ASN A 56 -0.38 19.33 -12.23
CA ASN A 56 -0.52 20.79 -12.35
C ASN A 56 -0.57 21.16 -13.83
N LYS A 57 -1.67 21.78 -14.27
CA LYS A 57 -1.75 22.42 -15.59
C LYS A 57 -2.06 23.89 -15.39
N ASN A 58 -1.10 24.75 -15.71
CA ASN A 58 -1.23 26.21 -15.64
C ASN A 58 -1.74 26.71 -14.27
N GLY A 59 -1.17 26.19 -13.19
CA GLY A 59 -1.54 26.55 -11.82
C GLY A 59 -2.80 25.86 -11.28
N LYS A 60 -3.43 24.97 -12.05
CA LYS A 60 -4.62 24.22 -11.63
C LYS A 60 -4.30 22.74 -11.47
N TRP A 61 -4.64 22.19 -10.31
CA TRP A 61 -4.56 20.75 -10.05
C TRP A 61 -5.71 20.02 -10.75
N ILE A 62 -5.36 19.20 -11.74
CA ILE A 62 -6.31 18.38 -12.50
C ILE A 62 -6.12 16.93 -12.08
N LYS A 63 -7.21 16.29 -11.66
CA LYS A 63 -7.19 14.88 -11.26
C LYS A 63 -6.75 14.02 -12.45
N TRP A 64 -5.74 13.20 -12.22
CA TRP A 64 -5.11 12.37 -13.22
C TRP A 64 -5.41 10.89 -12.98
N ILE A 65 -5.23 10.41 -11.75
CA ILE A 65 -5.54 9.03 -11.35
C ILE A 65 -6.46 9.05 -10.11
N LYS A 66 -7.36 8.08 -10.03
CA LYS A 66 -8.19 7.79 -8.86
C LYS A 66 -8.26 6.27 -8.69
N THR A 67 -8.04 5.77 -7.49
CA THR A 67 -8.24 4.36 -7.16
C THR A 67 -8.52 4.15 -5.67
N ASN A 68 -9.27 3.12 -5.32
CA ASN A 68 -9.43 2.58 -3.97
C ASN A 68 -8.70 1.23 -3.78
N ASN A 69 -7.96 0.77 -4.80
CA ASN A 69 -7.34 -0.56 -4.79
C ASN A 69 -6.05 -0.62 -3.99
N VAL A 70 -5.44 0.51 -3.65
CA VAL A 70 -4.23 0.53 -2.81
C VAL A 70 -4.50 0.87 -1.36
N THR A 71 -5.65 1.44 -1.05
CA THR A 71 -6.03 1.86 0.29
C THR A 71 -6.84 0.77 0.99
N ARG A 72 -6.60 0.54 2.29
CA ARG A 72 -7.53 -0.23 3.13
C ARG A 72 -8.62 0.73 3.63
N LYS A 73 -9.78 0.20 4.03
CA LYS A 73 -10.78 1.00 4.75
C LYS A 73 -10.19 1.48 6.08
N SER A 74 -10.76 2.54 6.64
CA SER A 74 -10.21 3.20 7.84
C SER A 74 -10.16 2.30 9.08
N THR A 75 -10.96 1.22 9.13
CA THR A 75 -10.85 0.16 10.12
C THR A 75 -10.83 -1.21 9.44
N GLY A 76 -9.65 -1.84 9.38
CA GLY A 76 -9.48 -3.15 8.75
C GLY A 76 -9.29 -4.27 9.76
N GLY A 77 -10.35 -5.06 10.03
CA GLY A 77 -10.26 -6.26 10.87
C GLY A 77 -10.56 -6.03 12.36
N GLU A 78 -10.09 -6.94 13.23
CA GLU A 78 -10.30 -6.89 14.69
C GLU A 78 -9.50 -5.77 15.39
N VAL A 79 -8.56 -5.15 14.68
CA VAL A 79 -7.72 -4.07 15.20
C VAL A 79 -8.29 -2.72 14.72
N ILE A 80 -8.73 -1.92 15.69
CA ILE A 80 -9.27 -0.57 15.49
C ILE A 80 -8.11 0.43 15.41
N SER A 81 -7.28 0.34 14.37
CA SER A 81 -6.28 1.37 14.09
C SER A 81 -6.14 1.61 12.60
N ASP A 82 -5.93 2.87 12.22
CA ASP A 82 -5.54 3.23 10.86
C ASP A 82 -4.26 2.48 10.49
N THR A 83 -4.25 1.87 9.31
CA THR A 83 -3.13 1.06 8.83
C THR A 83 -2.26 1.76 7.80
N LEU A 84 -2.69 2.90 7.27
CA LEU A 84 -1.90 3.71 6.35
C LEU A 84 -0.94 4.56 7.20
N GLU A 85 0.36 4.31 7.05
CA GLU A 85 1.40 4.98 7.83
C GLU A 85 1.95 6.20 7.09
N GLU A 86 2.40 6.03 5.85
CA GLU A 86 3.09 7.07 5.09
C GLU A 86 2.91 6.94 3.58
N ILE A 87 3.00 8.07 2.88
CA ILE A 87 3.28 8.15 1.45
C ILE A 87 4.58 8.92 1.22
N GLU A 88 5.52 8.28 0.53
CA GLU A 88 6.79 8.88 0.12
C GLU A 88 6.83 9.02 -1.41
N ILE A 89 7.38 10.13 -1.89
CA ILE A 89 7.76 10.30 -3.30
C ILE A 89 9.24 10.60 -3.34
N LYS A 90 10.02 9.69 -3.93
CA LYS A 90 11.48 9.82 -4.02
C LYS A 90 11.98 9.14 -5.29
N ASN A 91 12.87 9.81 -6.02
CA ASN A 91 13.46 9.29 -7.28
C ASN A 91 12.39 8.79 -8.28
N ASN A 92 11.31 9.57 -8.46
CA ASN A 92 10.16 9.24 -9.31
C ASN A 92 9.45 7.92 -8.95
N VAL A 93 9.56 7.50 -7.69
CA VAL A 93 8.87 6.34 -7.13
C VAL A 93 7.91 6.80 -6.05
N LEU A 94 6.66 6.33 -6.16
CA LEU A 94 5.64 6.45 -5.13
C LEU A 94 5.72 5.22 -4.22
N SER A 95 6.11 5.42 -2.96
CA SER A 95 6.05 4.38 -1.93
C SER A 95 4.82 4.60 -1.04
N ILE A 96 4.07 3.53 -0.77
CA ILE A 96 2.93 3.57 0.15
C ILE A 96 3.20 2.56 1.27
N HIS A 97 3.29 3.06 2.49
CA HIS A 97 3.65 2.30 3.67
C HIS A 97 2.44 1.99 4.52
N PHE A 98 2.33 0.72 4.92
CA PHE A 98 1.29 0.26 5.80
C PHE A 98 1.90 -0.45 7.00
N TYR A 99 1.33 -0.16 8.16
CA TYR A 99 1.70 -0.76 9.43
C TYR A 99 0.44 -1.09 10.21
N GLY A 100 0.41 -2.23 10.87
CA GLY A 100 -0.72 -2.57 11.74
C GLY A 100 -0.48 -3.79 12.60
N GLY A 101 -1.53 -4.19 13.30
CA GLY A 101 -1.50 -5.31 14.24
C GLY A 101 -1.33 -4.87 15.70
N THR A 102 -1.33 -5.84 16.60
CA THR A 102 -1.24 -5.63 18.05
C THR A 102 0.01 -6.32 18.59
N ASN A 103 -0.14 -7.54 19.10
CA ASN A 103 0.97 -8.39 19.52
C ASN A 103 1.76 -8.89 18.31
N TRP A 104 1.03 -9.36 17.30
CA TRP A 104 1.56 -9.60 15.96
C TRP A 104 1.44 -8.33 15.16
N LYS A 105 2.57 -7.85 14.67
CA LYS A 105 2.69 -6.66 13.84
C LYS A 105 2.95 -7.10 12.41
N TRP A 106 2.44 -6.31 11.48
CA TRP A 106 2.71 -6.48 10.07
C TRP A 106 3.04 -5.13 9.45
N VAL A 107 3.95 -5.17 8.48
CA VAL A 107 4.38 -4.02 7.70
C VAL A 107 4.43 -4.44 6.25
N TYR A 108 3.87 -3.65 5.36
CA TYR A 108 4.16 -3.82 3.94
C TYR A 108 4.31 -2.49 3.23
N THR A 109 5.05 -2.49 2.14
CA THR A 109 5.29 -1.32 1.31
C THR A 109 5.13 -1.71 -0.15
N ASP A 110 4.25 -0.99 -0.83
CA ASP A 110 4.19 -1.02 -2.29
C ASP A 110 5.02 0.12 -2.86
N LYS A 111 5.79 -0.15 -3.92
CA LYS A 111 6.55 0.86 -4.66
C LYS A 111 6.08 0.89 -6.11
N TYR A 112 5.63 2.05 -6.56
CA TYR A 112 5.13 2.27 -7.90
C TYR A 112 6.01 3.23 -8.67
N LYS A 113 6.22 2.95 -9.97
CA LYS A 113 6.87 3.86 -10.90
C LYS A 113 5.93 4.16 -12.06
N PHE A 114 5.85 5.42 -12.46
CA PHE A 114 5.14 5.77 -13.68
C PHE A 114 5.99 5.38 -14.89
N GLN A 115 5.50 4.42 -15.67
CA GLN A 115 6.14 3.93 -16.89
C GLN A 115 5.08 3.29 -17.79
N ASN A 116 5.32 3.23 -19.10
CA ASN A 116 4.35 2.69 -20.06
C ASN A 116 2.96 3.35 -19.93
N ASN A 117 2.94 4.66 -19.62
CA ASN A 117 1.74 5.46 -19.42
C ASN A 117 0.82 4.99 -18.27
N GLN A 118 1.37 4.29 -17.26
CA GLN A 118 0.64 3.83 -16.08
C GLN A 118 1.57 3.71 -14.85
N PHE A 119 1.00 3.62 -13.65
CA PHE A 119 1.78 3.33 -12.44
C PHE A 119 1.90 1.81 -12.27
N GLU A 120 3.11 1.29 -12.50
CA GLU A 120 3.42 -0.15 -12.36
C GLU A 120 4.06 -0.42 -11.00
N LEU A 121 3.67 -1.52 -10.36
CA LEU A 121 4.31 -2.01 -9.14
C LEU A 121 5.72 -2.52 -9.49
N ILE A 122 6.73 -1.90 -8.91
CA ILE A 122 8.15 -2.23 -9.16
C ILE A 122 8.82 -2.90 -7.97
N GLY A 123 8.23 -2.77 -6.78
CA GLY A 123 8.73 -3.37 -5.56
C GLY A 123 7.61 -3.62 -4.56
N TYR A 124 7.75 -4.70 -3.81
CA TYR A 124 6.87 -5.06 -2.70
C TYR A 124 7.70 -5.61 -1.56
N THR A 125 7.54 -5.04 -0.37
CA THR A 125 8.11 -5.62 0.85
C THR A 125 7.01 -5.95 1.83
N HIS A 126 7.16 -7.05 2.56
CA HIS A 126 6.22 -7.49 3.59
C HIS A 126 6.99 -8.07 4.77
N SER A 127 6.52 -7.85 6.00
CA SER A 127 7.04 -8.49 7.20
C SER A 127 5.92 -8.70 8.20
N ASN A 128 5.83 -9.90 8.77
CA ASN A 128 5.08 -10.16 9.99
C ASN A 128 6.07 -10.46 11.12
N PHE A 129 5.83 -9.91 12.29
CA PHE A 129 6.69 -10.21 13.44
C PHE A 129 5.96 -10.05 14.76
N LYS A 130 6.47 -10.75 15.76
CA LYS A 130 6.17 -10.48 17.16
C LYS A 130 7.48 -10.41 17.92
N THR A 131 7.59 -9.42 18.79
CA THR A 131 8.80 -9.20 19.61
C THR A 131 9.08 -10.44 20.44
N CYS A 132 10.34 -10.90 20.46
CA CYS A 132 10.75 -12.10 21.20
C CYS A 132 10.01 -13.36 20.75
N ASP A 133 9.71 -13.45 19.46
CA ASP A 133 9.00 -14.55 18.84
C ASP A 133 9.44 -14.70 17.38
N TYR A 134 8.65 -15.41 16.59
CA TYR A 134 8.86 -15.59 15.16
C TYR A 134 8.66 -14.28 14.37
N TRP A 135 9.41 -14.16 13.28
CA TRP A 135 9.28 -13.12 12.26
C TRP A 135 9.49 -13.68 10.85
N ASP A 136 8.84 -13.06 9.88
CA ASP A 136 9.05 -13.27 8.46
C ASP A 136 9.29 -11.94 7.74
N TYR A 137 9.97 -12.03 6.61
CA TYR A 137 10.23 -10.92 5.73
C TYR A 137 10.28 -11.40 4.28
N LEU A 138 9.72 -10.58 3.41
CA LEU A 138 9.70 -10.74 1.97
C LEU A 138 10.12 -9.41 1.35
N ASP A 139 11.09 -9.45 0.44
CA ASP A 139 11.40 -8.38 -0.51
C ASP A 139 11.27 -8.93 -1.93
N PHE A 140 10.38 -8.34 -2.71
CA PHE A 140 10.18 -8.67 -4.10
C PHE A 140 10.49 -7.44 -4.97
N ASN A 141 11.56 -7.53 -5.74
CA ASN A 141 11.87 -6.60 -6.80
C ASN A 141 11.24 -7.08 -8.11
N LEU A 142 10.10 -6.50 -8.49
CA LEU A 142 9.33 -6.94 -9.67
C LEU A 142 10.03 -6.63 -10.99
N LEU A 143 10.92 -5.62 -11.02
CA LEU A 143 11.70 -5.28 -12.22
C LEU A 143 12.70 -6.38 -12.59
N THR A 144 13.40 -6.93 -11.60
CA THR A 144 14.40 -7.99 -11.79
C THR A 144 13.81 -9.39 -11.64
N GLY A 145 12.65 -9.50 -10.99
CA GLY A 145 12.05 -10.74 -10.54
C GLY A 145 12.68 -11.30 -9.27
N LYS A 146 13.66 -10.62 -8.65
CA LYS A 146 14.37 -11.13 -7.47
C LYS A 146 13.45 -11.12 -6.25
N ILE A 147 13.34 -12.26 -5.58
CA ILE A 147 12.63 -12.44 -4.33
C ILE A 147 13.64 -12.85 -3.25
N ILE A 148 13.57 -12.20 -2.10
CA ILE A 148 14.31 -12.54 -0.89
C ILE A 148 13.29 -12.84 0.20
N LEU A 149 13.29 -14.08 0.69
CA LEU A 149 12.56 -14.50 1.86
C LEU A 149 13.51 -14.63 3.04
N LYS A 150 13.10 -14.13 4.19
CA LYS A 150 13.77 -14.38 5.46
C LYS A 150 12.74 -14.80 6.48
N THR A 151 13.08 -15.78 7.29
CA THR A 151 12.25 -16.20 8.43
C THR A 151 13.16 -16.43 9.61
N GLY A 152 12.71 -16.10 10.81
CA GLY A 152 13.51 -16.33 11.99
C GLY A 152 12.72 -16.32 13.28
N TYR A 153 13.44 -16.55 14.36
CA TYR A 153 12.90 -16.57 15.72
C TYR A 153 13.87 -15.84 16.65
N GLU A 154 13.33 -14.95 17.48
CA GLU A 154 14.06 -14.23 18.52
C GLU A 154 13.66 -14.77 19.90
N ASN A 155 14.60 -15.32 20.67
CA ASN A 155 14.37 -15.68 22.08
C ASN A 155 14.91 -14.59 23.02
N CYS A 156 14.08 -14.12 23.96
CA CYS A 156 14.42 -13.10 24.96
C CYS A 156 14.45 -13.59 26.42
N GLU A 157 14.45 -14.90 26.68
CA GLU A 157 14.39 -15.48 28.04
C GLU A 157 15.58 -15.11 28.94
N LYS A 158 16.72 -14.69 28.37
CA LYS A 158 17.86 -14.18 29.14
C LYS A 158 18.09 -12.71 28.81
N GLN A 159 18.01 -11.87 29.84
CA GLN A 159 18.10 -10.40 29.78
C GLN A 159 19.34 -9.85 29.03
N ASN A 160 20.36 -10.68 28.74
CA ASN A 160 21.60 -10.29 28.09
C ASN A 160 21.99 -11.09 26.83
N GLN A 161 21.14 -11.99 26.30
CA GLN A 161 21.46 -12.74 25.08
C GLN A 161 20.23 -12.97 24.20
N LYS A 162 20.15 -12.21 23.11
CA LYS A 162 19.24 -12.51 22.02
C LYS A 162 19.81 -13.65 21.20
N ARG A 163 19.04 -14.73 21.04
CA ARG A 163 19.38 -15.81 20.10
C ARG A 163 18.52 -15.68 18.86
N TYR A 164 19.18 -15.72 17.69
CA TYR A 164 18.56 -15.62 16.39
C TYR A 164 18.78 -16.92 15.63
N THR A 165 17.69 -17.52 15.18
CA THR A 165 17.72 -18.46 14.06
C THR A 165 17.19 -17.72 12.85
N GLU A 166 17.91 -17.75 11.73
CA GLU A 166 17.49 -17.13 10.46
C GLU A 166 17.66 -18.13 9.32
N GLU A 167 16.62 -18.24 8.50
CA GLU A 167 16.67 -18.90 7.20
C GLU A 167 16.50 -17.83 6.13
N ILE A 168 17.37 -17.87 5.11
CA ILE A 168 17.28 -16.97 3.96
C ILE A 168 17.12 -17.81 2.70
N GLU A 169 16.13 -17.47 1.89
CA GLU A 169 15.93 -18.02 0.56
C GLU A 169 15.92 -16.88 -0.46
N THR A 170 16.70 -16.99 -1.53
CA THR A 170 16.68 -16.03 -2.64
C THR A 170 16.42 -16.78 -3.92
N PHE A 171 15.43 -16.31 -4.69
CA PHE A 171 15.08 -16.89 -5.97
C PHE A 171 14.50 -15.83 -6.91
N TYR A 172 14.16 -16.24 -8.14
CA TYR A 172 13.68 -15.33 -9.16
C TYR A 172 12.32 -15.77 -9.69
N HIS A 173 11.37 -14.84 -9.75
CA HIS A 173 10.07 -15.01 -10.38
C HIS A 173 9.75 -13.76 -11.21
N LYS A 174 9.74 -13.90 -12.54
CA LYS A 174 9.58 -12.79 -13.49
C LYS A 174 8.18 -12.79 -14.11
N GLY A 175 7.80 -11.65 -14.69
CA GLY A 175 6.58 -11.53 -15.50
C GLY A 175 5.32 -11.15 -14.69
N VAL A 176 5.47 -10.91 -13.39
CA VAL A 176 4.39 -10.34 -12.57
C VAL A 176 4.16 -8.89 -12.98
N LYS A 177 2.95 -8.60 -13.45
CA LYS A 177 2.53 -7.26 -13.86
C LYS A 177 1.33 -6.84 -13.03
N VAL A 178 1.50 -5.80 -12.22
CA VAL A 178 0.46 -5.22 -11.37
C VAL A 178 0.53 -3.72 -11.51
N THR A 179 -0.62 -3.07 -11.62
CA THR A 179 -0.71 -1.61 -11.68
C THR A 179 -1.39 -1.08 -10.43
N LEU A 180 -1.14 0.19 -10.10
CA LEU A 180 -1.77 0.90 -8.98
C LEU A 180 -3.30 0.73 -8.99
N GLN A 181 -3.92 0.87 -10.17
CA GLN A 181 -5.37 0.78 -10.32
C GLN A 181 -5.90 -0.65 -10.27
N LYS A 182 -5.06 -1.68 -10.43
CA LYS A 182 -5.45 -3.09 -10.44
C LYS A 182 -4.80 -3.88 -9.30
N ARG A 183 -4.34 -3.18 -8.26
CA ARG A 183 -3.53 -3.75 -7.18
C ARG A 183 -4.16 -4.97 -6.51
N LYS A 184 -5.48 -4.94 -6.33
CA LYS A 184 -6.32 -5.98 -5.71
C LYS A 184 -7.20 -6.75 -6.70
N GLU A 185 -6.98 -6.62 -8.02
CA GLU A 185 -7.85 -7.25 -9.03
C GLU A 185 -7.69 -8.78 -9.05
N LYS A 186 -6.49 -9.28 -8.75
CA LYS A 186 -6.17 -10.70 -8.78
C LYS A 186 -5.14 -11.05 -7.71
N GLU A 187 -5.41 -12.11 -6.97
CA GLU A 187 -4.41 -12.73 -6.09
C GLU A 187 -3.30 -13.38 -6.91
N ILE A 188 -2.05 -13.05 -6.59
CA ILE A 188 -0.88 -13.67 -7.22
C ILE A 188 -0.20 -14.58 -6.20
N LYS A 189 -0.28 -15.89 -6.47
CA LYS A 189 0.36 -16.93 -5.68
C LYS A 189 1.69 -17.33 -6.32
N ILE A 190 2.76 -17.29 -5.53
CA ILE A 190 4.10 -17.73 -5.92
C ILE A 190 4.54 -18.80 -4.92
N VAL A 191 5.13 -19.90 -5.41
CA VAL A 191 5.71 -20.94 -4.56
C VAL A 191 7.22 -20.88 -4.69
N SER A 192 7.93 -20.79 -3.56
CA SER A 192 9.38 -20.77 -3.52
C SER A 192 9.96 -22.17 -3.81
N PRO A 193 11.23 -22.27 -4.22
CA PRO A 193 11.94 -23.54 -4.35
C PRO A 193 11.83 -24.45 -3.11
N ASN A 194 11.83 -23.87 -1.90
CA ASN A 194 11.67 -24.61 -0.65
C ASN A 194 10.20 -24.86 -0.26
N GLY A 195 9.24 -24.59 -1.16
CA GLY A 195 7.82 -24.85 -0.95
C GLY A 195 7.06 -23.79 -0.15
N LYS A 196 7.69 -22.65 0.21
CA LYS A 196 7.01 -21.55 0.91
C LYS A 196 6.06 -20.84 -0.07
N THR A 197 4.82 -20.61 0.33
CA THR A 197 3.84 -19.91 -0.50
C THR A 197 3.83 -18.42 -0.18
N ILE A 198 3.92 -17.58 -1.20
CA ILE A 198 3.85 -16.12 -1.15
C ILE A 198 2.55 -15.67 -1.83
N TYR A 199 1.89 -14.69 -1.22
CA TYR A 199 0.73 -14.02 -1.78
C TYR A 199 1.04 -12.54 -1.96
N LEU A 200 0.80 -12.02 -3.16
CA LEU A 200 0.74 -10.57 -3.41
C LEU A 200 -0.73 -10.16 -3.48
N PHE A 201 -1.17 -9.40 -2.49
CA PHE A 201 -2.55 -8.88 -2.31
C PHE A 201 -2.69 -7.44 -2.70
#